data_AF-A0A2A5C1T9-F1
#
_entry.id   AF-A0A2A5C1T9-F1
#
_cell.length_a   1.000
_cell.length_b   1.000
_cell.length_c   1.000
_cell.angle_alpha   90.00
_cell.angle_beta   90.00
_cell.angle_gamma   90.00
#
_symmetry.space_group_name_H-M   'P 1'
#
loop_
_entity.id
_entity.type
_entity.pdbx_description
1 polymer ?
#
loop_
_entity_poly.entity_id
_entity_poly.type
_entity_poly.pdbx_seq_one_letter_code
_entity_poly.pdbx_strand_id
1 'polypeptide(L)' 'MTVTITHLRTVPAWRSRVGFCAKMGRVFFARHGLDWSRFVREGIAASELENTGDALALRVVEHARQEVANGR' A
#
# COMPACT_ATOMS: atom_id res chain seq x y z
N MET A 1 12.10 -1.79 2.84
CA MET A 1 11.31 -0.91 3.73
C MET A 1 9.95 -1.53 4.00
N THR A 2 9.31 -1.19 5.12
CA THR A 2 7.98 -1.69 5.48
C THR A 2 6.91 -0.70 5.03
N VAL A 3 5.95 -1.19 4.24
CA VAL A 3 4.76 -0.45 3.86
C VAL A 3 3.66 -0.74 4.88
N THR A 4 3.03 0.29 5.43
CA THR A 4 1.99 0.16 6.44
C THR A 4 0.65 0.66 5.93
N ILE A 5 -0.41 0.42 6.70
CA ILE A 5 -1.76 0.92 6.38
C ILE A 5 -1.81 2.46 6.27
N THR A 6 -0.93 3.18 6.97
CA THR A 6 -0.84 4.65 6.87
C THR A 6 -0.49 5.07 5.46
N HIS A 7 0.55 4.47 4.86
CA HIS A 7 0.96 4.76 3.48
C HIS A 7 -0.16 4.44 2.48
N LEU A 8 -0.89 3.34 2.69
CA LEU A 8 -2.00 2.95 1.82
C LEU A 8 -3.20 3.92 1.91
N ARG A 9 -3.41 4.57 3.06
CA ARG A 9 -4.46 5.57 3.27
C ARG A 9 -4.06 6.96 2.79
N THR A 10 -2.78 7.30 2.80
CA THR A 10 -2.29 8.61 2.36
C THR A 10 -1.86 8.64 0.89
N VAL A 11 -1.75 7.48 0.23
CA VAL A 11 -1.43 7.40 -1.19
C VAL A 11 -2.40 8.25 -2.02
N PRO A 12 -1.92 9.19 -2.85
CA PRO A 12 -2.79 9.95 -3.73
C PRO A 12 -3.38 9.03 -4.80
N ALA A 13 -4.68 8.74 -4.71
CA ALA A 13 -5.35 7.90 -5.70
C ALA A 13 -5.54 8.65 -7.02
N TRP A 14 -5.59 7.90 -8.12
CA TRP A 14 -5.67 8.41 -9.50
C TRP A 14 -6.93 9.23 -9.81
N ARG A 15 -7.98 9.11 -8.98
CA ARG A 15 -9.31 9.70 -9.24
C ARG A 15 -9.80 10.48 -8.02
N SER A 16 -9.20 11.64 -7.78
CA SER A 16 -9.62 12.74 -6.87
C SER A 16 -9.97 12.44 -5.39
N ARG A 17 -10.16 11.18 -4.99
CA ARG A 17 -10.35 10.75 -3.61
C ARG A 17 -9.03 10.22 -3.10
N VAL A 18 -8.47 10.90 -2.10
CA VAL A 18 -7.21 10.52 -1.46
C VAL A 18 -7.36 9.14 -0.80
N GLY A 19 -6.38 8.26 -0.99
CA GLY A 19 -6.26 6.99 -0.26
C GLY A 19 -7.09 5.82 -0.76
N PHE A 20 -6.57 4.61 -0.51
CA PHE A 20 -7.37 3.40 -0.58
C PHE A 20 -8.23 3.28 0.68
N CYS A 21 -9.56 3.15 0.50
CA CYS A 21 -10.41 2.75 1.61
C CYS A 21 -10.11 1.29 1.99
N ALA A 22 -10.33 0.94 3.26
CA ALA A 22 -10.04 -0.42 3.77
C ALA A 22 -10.76 -1.52 2.96
N LYS A 23 -11.92 -1.23 2.37
CA LYS A 23 -12.64 -2.15 1.48
C LYS A 23 -11.84 -2.45 0.20
N MET A 24 -11.34 -1.42 -0.48
CA MET A 24 -10.55 -1.60 -1.70
C MET A 24 -9.20 -2.25 -1.40
N GLY A 25 -8.57 -1.91 -0.27
CA GLY A 25 -7.36 -2.55 0.19
C GLY A 25 -7.56 -4.07 0.39
N ARG A 26 -8.62 -4.48 1.08
CA ARG A 26 -8.96 -5.90 1.24
C ARG A 26 -9.14 -6.63 -0.08
N VAL A 27 -9.87 -6.03 -1.04
CA VAL A 27 -10.10 -6.64 -2.35
C VAL A 27 -8.79 -6.79 -3.13
N PHE A 28 -7.93 -5.77 -3.08
CA PHE A 28 -6.59 -5.82 -3.69
C PHE A 28 -5.77 -6.96 -3.09
N PHE A 29 -5.61 -6.99 -1.77
CA PHE A 29 -4.84 -8.02 -1.08
C PHE A 29 -5.37 -9.44 -1.37
N ALA A 30 -6.69 -9.63 -1.35
CA ALA A 30 -7.30 -10.91 -1.68
C ALA A 30 -7.03 -11.36 -3.14
N ARG A 31 -7.01 -10.42 -4.11
CA ARG A 31 -6.69 -10.74 -5.52
C ARG A 31 -5.25 -11.17 -5.72
N HIS A 32 -4.34 -10.65 -4.92
CA HIS A 32 -2.91 -10.94 -5.01
C HIS A 32 -2.44 -12.04 -4.03
N GLY A 33 -3.36 -12.66 -3.29
CA GLY A 33 -3.02 -13.69 -2.30
C GLY A 33 -2.26 -13.16 -1.08
N LEU A 34 -2.35 -11.86 -0.80
CA LEU A 34 -1.69 -11.20 0.32
C LEU A 34 -2.60 -11.18 1.56
N ASP A 35 -2.00 -11.29 2.75
CA ASP A 35 -2.75 -11.25 4.01
C ASP A 35 -3.00 -9.79 4.45
N TRP A 36 -4.25 -9.35 4.30
CA TRP A 36 -4.70 -8.05 4.75
C TRP A 36 -4.56 -7.86 6.27
N SER A 37 -4.91 -8.88 7.07
CA SER A 37 -4.91 -8.77 8.52
C SER A 37 -3.48 -8.62 9.06
N ARG A 38 -2.53 -9.37 8.48
CA ARG A 38 -1.10 -9.21 8.77
C ARG A 38 -0.61 -7.82 8.37
N PHE A 39 -0.97 -7.34 7.18
CA PHE A 39 -0.60 -6.01 6.71
C PHE A 39 -1.08 -4.87 7.63
N VAL A 40 -2.29 -4.95 8.17
CA VAL A 40 -2.80 -3.91 9.09
C VAL A 40 -2.04 -3.89 10.42
N ARG A 41 -1.58 -5.06 10.90
CA ARG A 41 -0.88 -5.18 12.19
C ARG A 41 0.61 -4.87 12.10
N GLU A 42 1.28 -5.43 11.10
CA GLU A 42 2.74 -5.44 10.98
C GLU A 42 3.26 -4.67 9.76
N GLY A 43 2.39 -4.41 8.78
CA GLY A 43 2.81 -3.97 7.45
C GLY A 43 3.25 -5.13 6.55
N ILE A 44 3.78 -4.78 5.38
CA ILE A 44 4.31 -5.74 4.40
C ILE A 44 5.61 -5.18 3.80
N ALA A 45 6.50 -6.04 3.30
CA ALA A 45 7.68 -5.56 2.60
C ALA A 45 7.29 -4.88 1.28
N ALA A 46 7.95 -3.76 0.96
CA ALA A 46 7.77 -3.10 -0.32
C ALA A 46 7.98 -4.05 -1.52
N SER A 47 8.95 -4.95 -1.42
CA SER A 47 9.25 -5.95 -2.46
C SER A 47 8.11 -6.94 -2.70
N GLU A 48 7.31 -7.27 -1.68
CA GLU A 48 6.12 -8.13 -1.87
C GLU A 48 5.04 -7.40 -2.68
N LEU A 49 4.89 -6.09 -2.46
CA LEU A 49 4.00 -5.26 -3.28
C LEU A 49 4.54 -5.09 -4.70
N GLU A 50 5.84 -4.87 -4.88
CA GLU A 50 6.47 -4.79 -6.22
C GLU A 50 6.31 -6.09 -7.01
N ASN A 51 6.41 -7.25 -6.35
CA ASN A 51 6.22 -8.55 -6.97
C ASN A 51 4.80 -8.79 -7.50
N THR A 52 3.78 -8.06 -7.00
CA THR A 52 2.42 -8.17 -7.55
C THR A 52 2.31 -7.62 -8.97
N GLY A 53 3.25 -6.77 -9.42
CA GLY A 53 3.26 -6.15 -10.74
C GLY A 53 2.12 -5.14 -10.97
N ASP A 54 1.33 -4.83 -9.94
CA ASP A 54 0.18 -3.94 -10.06
C ASP A 54 0.63 -2.47 -10.01
N ALA A 55 0.12 -1.66 -10.94
CA ALA A 55 0.45 -0.23 -11.01
C ALA A 55 0.12 0.53 -9.72
N LEU A 56 -0.91 0.08 -9.00
CA LEU A 56 -1.26 0.61 -7.69
C LEU A 56 -0.20 0.25 -6.65
N ALA A 57 0.22 -1.02 -6.60
CA ALA A 57 1.18 -1.49 -5.62
C ALA A 57 2.50 -0.72 -5.74
N LEU A 58 2.98 -0.54 -6.97
CA LEU A 58 4.15 0.27 -7.27
C LEU A 58 3.99 1.71 -6.78
N ARG A 59 2.81 2.31 -6.97
CA ARG A 59 2.53 3.68 -6.52
C ARG A 59 2.45 3.80 -5.00
N VAL A 60 1.91 2.80 -4.30
CA VAL A 60 1.90 2.75 -2.83
C VAL A 60 3.33 2.64 -2.30
N VAL A 61 4.17 1.82 -2.92
CA VAL A 61 5.59 1.67 -2.55
C VAL A 61 6.34 2.98 -2.76
N GLU A 62 6.14 3.64 -3.89
CA GLU A 62 6.76 4.94 -4.18
C GLU A 62 6.33 6.01 -3.16
N HIS A 63 5.02 6.08 -2.86
CA HIS A 63 4.51 6.99 -1.84
C HIS A 63 5.08 6.69 -0.45
N ALA A 64 5.17 5.42 -0.08
CA ALA A 64 5.79 5.01 1.18
C ALA A 64 7.26 5.45 1.25
N ARG A 65 8.03 5.28 0.15
CA ARG A 65 9.41 5.74 0.06
C ARG A 65 9.52 7.23 0.28
N GLN A 66 8.61 8.01 -0.32
CA GLN A 66 8.57 9.46 -0.16
C GLN A 66 8.22 9.89 1.27
N GLU A 67 7.22 9.26 1.91
CA GLU A 67 6.90 9.57 3.31
C GLU A 67 8.08 9.27 4.25
N VAL A 68 8.76 8.14 4.05
CA VAL A 68 9.97 7.80 4.83
C VAL A 68 11.13 8.75 4.53
N ALA A 69 11.34 9.14 3.28
CA ALA A 69 12.35 10.14 2.90
C ALA A 69 12.03 11.53 3.48
N ASN A 70 10.75 11.86 3.62
CA ASN A 70 10.26 13.08 4.25
C ASN A 70 10.29 13.01 5.80
N GLY A 71 10.80 11.91 6.38
CA GLY A 71 10.97 11.74 7.83
C GLY A 71 9.67 11.50 8.59
N ARG A 72 8.65 10.97 7.92
CA ARG A 72 7.27 10.88 8.43
C ARG A 72 6.84 9.45 8.76
#